data_AF-A0A453SBI4-F1
#
_entry.id   AF-A0A453SBI4-F1
#
_cell.length_a   1.000
_cell.length_b   1.000
_cell.length_c   1.000
_cell.angle_alpha   90.00
_cell.angle_beta   90.00
_cell.angle_gamma   90.00
#
_symmetry.space_group_name_H-M   'P 1'
#
loop_
_entity.id
_entity.type
_entity.pdbx_description
1 polymer ?
#
loop_
_entity_poly.entity_id
_entity_poly.type
_entity_poly.pdbx_seq_one_letter_code
_entity_poly.pdbx_strand_id
1 'polypeptide(L)' 'MQSLQDKASEWSGVAAADAFAIDEVNVFEALGGTPQPFVDLSTNFYTR' A
#
# COMPACT_ATOMS: atom_id res chain seq x y z
N MET A 1 -25.76 4.14 -5.04
CA MET A 1 -24.47 4.51 -5.66
C MET A 1 -23.41 3.59 -5.10
N GLN A 2 -22.62 2.95 -5.95
CA GLN A 2 -21.49 2.10 -5.54
C GLN A 2 -20.39 2.98 -4.93
N SER A 3 -19.73 2.50 -3.87
CA SER A 3 -18.68 3.26 -3.19
C SER A 3 -17.37 3.29 -3.99
N LEU A 4 -16.42 4.16 -3.60
CA LEU A 4 -15.11 4.22 -4.26
C LEU A 4 -14.31 2.93 -4.05
N GLN A 5 -14.37 2.35 -2.84
CA GLN A 5 -13.69 1.11 -2.51
C GLN A 5 -14.26 -0.10 -3.28
N ASP A 6 -15.58 -0.13 -3.51
CA ASP A 6 -16.21 -1.19 -4.29
C ASP A 6 -15.75 -1.12 -5.75
N LYS A 7 -15.71 0.08 -6.34
CA LYS A 7 -15.19 0.29 -7.71
C LYS A 7 -13.70 -0.04 -7.81
N ALA A 8 -12.90 0.35 -6.82
CA ALA A 8 -11.48 0.04 -6.78
C ALA A 8 -11.25 -1.48 -6.72
N SER A 9 -12.04 -2.20 -5.92
CA SER A 9 -11.96 -3.67 -5.83
C SER A 9 -12.32 -4.33 -7.17
N GLU A 10 -13.37 -3.83 -7.83
CA GLU A 10 -13.82 -4.32 -9.14
C GLU A 10 -12.76 -4.11 -10.23
N TRP A 11 -12.16 -2.92 -10.30
CA TRP A 11 -11.21 -2.58 -11.37
C TRP A 11 -9.79 -3.12 -11.15
N SER A 12 -9.35 -3.24 -9.90
CA SER A 12 -8.02 -3.75 -9.57
C SER A 12 -7.97 -5.28 -9.51
N GLY A 13 -9.12 -5.94 -9.32
CA GLY A 13 -9.18 -7.37 -9.02
C GLY A 13 -8.67 -7.75 -7.63
N VAL A 14 -8.44 -6.76 -6.75
CA VAL A 14 -7.96 -6.94 -5.39
C VAL A 14 -9.08 -6.65 -4.40
N ALA A 15 -9.38 -7.57 -3.50
CA ALA A 15 -10.37 -7.32 -2.47
C ALA A 15 -9.87 -6.24 -1.50
N ALA A 16 -10.77 -5.38 -1.02
CA ALA A 16 -10.40 -4.35 -0.04
C ALA A 16 -9.70 -4.94 1.19
N ALA A 17 -10.15 -6.09 1.70
CA ALA A 17 -9.51 -6.77 2.83
C ALA A 17 -8.03 -7.10 2.55
N ASP A 18 -7.72 -7.58 1.34
CA ASP A 18 -6.33 -7.89 0.96
C ASP A 18 -5.49 -6.62 0.81
N ALA A 19 -6.07 -5.52 0.31
CA ALA A 19 -5.39 -4.24 0.18
C ALA A 19 -5.05 -3.61 1.55
N PHE A 20 -5.92 -3.80 2.55
CA PHE A 20 -5.74 -3.31 3.91
C PHE A 20 -5.04 -4.30 4.85
N ALA A 21 -4.62 -5.48 4.35
CA ALA A 21 -3.85 -6.44 5.14
C ALA A 21 -2.51 -5.86 5.66
N ILE A 22 -2.03 -4.76 5.08
CA ILE A 22 -0.89 -3.99 5.59
C ILE A 22 -1.08 -3.48 7.02
N ASP A 23 -2.31 -3.35 7.50
CA ASP A 23 -2.62 -2.88 8.85
C ASP A 23 -2.46 -4.00 9.91
N GLU A 24 -2.33 -5.27 9.49
CA GLU A 24 -2.14 -6.41 10.40
C GLU A 24 -0.72 -6.43 11.02
N VAL A 25 0.23 -5.76 10.39
CA VAL A 25 1.62 -5.66 10.84
C VAL A 25 2.10 -4.22 10.79
N ASN A 26 2.99 -3.84 11.71
CA ASN A 26 3.64 -2.54 11.60
C ASN A 26 4.74 -2.61 10.52
N VAL A 27 4.37 -2.27 9.28
CA VAL A 27 5.28 -2.28 8.12
C VAL A 27 6.48 -1.35 8.34
N PHE A 28 6.30 -0.22 9.02
CA PHE A 28 7.40 0.71 9.32
C PHE A 28 8.47 0.05 10.20
N GLU A 29 8.06 -0.62 11.28
CA GLU A 29 8.97 -1.36 12.14
C GLU A 29 9.57 -2.57 11.42
N ALA A 30 8.78 -3.30 10.63
CA ALA A 30 9.24 -4.45 9.85
C ALA A 30 10.31 -4.08 8.81
N LEU A 31 10.30 -2.84 8.33
CA LEU A 31 11.30 -2.31 7.38
C LEU A 31 12.47 -1.60 8.09
N GLY A 32 12.59 -1.74 9.42
CA GLY A 32 13.74 -1.27 10.19
C GLY A 32 13.52 0.00 10.99
N GLY A 33 12.27 0.44 11.17
CA GLY A 33 11.92 1.54 12.09
C GLY A 33 12.50 2.91 11.67
N THR A 34 12.88 3.06 10.39
CA THR A 34 13.36 4.33 9.84
C THR A 34 12.60 4.69 8.57
N PRO A 35 12.49 5.98 8.21
CA PRO A 35 11.84 6.39 6.96
C PRO A 35 12.60 6.01 5.68
N GLN A 36 13.88 5.63 5.78
CA GLN A 36 14.77 5.48 4.62
C GLN A 36 14.25 4.49 3.55
N PRO A 37 13.68 3.31 3.89
CA PRO A 37 13.13 2.38 2.90
C PRO A 37 12.02 3.01 2.04
N PHE A 38 11.18 3.85 2.63
CA PHE A 38 10.09 4.54 1.93
C PHE A 38 10.62 5.68 1.05
N VAL A 39 11.66 6.39 1.52
CA VAL A 39 12.37 7.40 0.73
C VAL A 39 13.00 6.76 -0.50
N ASP A 40 13.76 5.69 -0.32
CA ASP A 40 14.47 4.99 -1.41
C ASP A 40 13.49 4.43 -2.45
N LEU A 41 12.40 3.79 -1.99
CA LEU A 41 11.34 3.30 -2.87
C LEU A 41 10.73 4.43 -3.70
N SER A 42 10.41 5.55 -3.06
CA SER A 42 9.79 6.70 -3.72
C SER A 42 10.75 7.35 -4.73
N THR A 43 12.02 7.53 -4.35
CA THR A 43 13.06 8.07 -5.25
C THR A 43 13.25 7.15 -6.45
N ASN A 44 13.31 5.83 -6.25
CA ASN A 44 13.43 4.88 -7.34
C ASN A 44 12.22 4.92 -8.26
N PHE A 45 11.00 4.95 -7.70
CA PHE A 45 9.76 5.02 -8.46
C PHE A 45 9.69 6.27 -9.36
N TYR A 46 10.03 7.44 -8.84
CA TYR A 46 9.99 8.68 -9.62
C TYR A 46 11.17 8.86 -10.58
N THR A 47 12.24 8.07 -10.43
CA THR A 47 13.37 8.07 -11.38
C THR A 47 13.10 7.21 -12.61
N ARG A 48 12.25 6.18 -12.47
CA ARG A 48 11.84 5.29 -13.56
C ARG A 48 10.80 5.95 -14.47
#